data_AF-A0A7C4NHE6-F1
#
_entry.id   AF-A0A7C4NHE6-F1
#
_cell.length_a   1.000
_cell.length_b   1.000
_cell.length_c   1.000
_cell.angle_alpha   90.00
_cell.angle_beta   90.00
_cell.angle_gamma   90.00
#
_symmetry.space_group_name_H-M   'P 1'
#
loop_
_entity.id
_entity.type
_entity.pdbx_description
1 polymer ?
#
loop_
_entity_poly.entity_id
_entity_poly.type
_entity_poly.pdbx_seq_one_letter_code
_entity_poly.pdbx_strand_id
1 'polypeptide(L)'
;MAHVLNIVYGSTTINLASGACALLAYVPRAPTSLEEDATVTEQCKIEISGASVAALQTALQGIELAFRQAERYQDSLLGDRVYIEFTPDGYSDTYHSELLTGKLDFDSNTLDDRWVERKIDVTLNWVRRFYWEGPETAVTLSNGGGSGASVTVYNHDDGHAGNDNYVEIDAGVITGDLPTPPRLKITASVLNTGTDYVKDLYIGHNALHNPATFAHILEGENGISTVGSNTADATCSNGSRKSLSWAATTETELLKWTLTQALLNSALGGYFRVLARFSTAPAYTNLWLRLQLTTGLAENMLWKGPLLLCPQQGLVDLGVIRLPPILPNQTDINEIVLALNGKRNTAGTHTLELDFVQLTPLNSWRTYRGKFSWWGNGGYLTDDGPRGLVYWDISTPGAGKMTTHTPEGAPIQLLPGLRQRLYFLHSIQTLAAPIERMLDVSLWYRPRRVTL
;
A
#
# COMPACT_ATOMS: atom_id res chain seq x y z
N MET A 1 -36.84 -6.40 -5.47
CA MET A 1 -36.95 -5.97 -4.06
C MET A 1 -36.81 -4.45 -4.07
N ALA A 2 -37.70 -3.70 -3.41
CA ALA A 2 -37.54 -2.24 -3.36
C ALA A 2 -36.12 -1.86 -2.89
N HIS A 3 -35.60 -0.74 -3.42
CA HIS A 3 -34.29 -0.21 -3.03
C HIS A 3 -34.15 -0.16 -1.50
N VAL A 4 -32.99 -0.55 -0.98
CA VAL A 4 -32.68 -0.45 0.46
C VAL A 4 -31.68 0.70 0.65
N LEU A 5 -31.98 1.59 1.60
CA LEU A 5 -31.12 2.71 1.97
C LEU A 5 -31.03 2.76 3.50
N ASN A 6 -29.82 2.69 4.06
CA ASN A 6 -29.59 2.71 5.50
C ASN A 6 -28.51 3.71 5.91
N ILE A 7 -28.64 4.30 7.09
CA ILE A 7 -27.51 4.93 7.79
C ILE A 7 -26.98 3.93 8.81
N VAL A 8 -25.68 3.63 8.78
CA VAL A 8 -25.05 2.59 9.61
C VAL A 8 -23.82 3.13 10.32
N TYR A 9 -23.71 2.84 11.62
CA TYR A 9 -22.54 3.13 12.44
C TYR A 9 -22.52 2.24 13.68
N GLY A 10 -21.35 1.66 14.02
CA GLY A 10 -21.24 0.72 15.13
C GLY A 10 -22.19 -0.47 14.96
N SER A 11 -23.04 -0.71 15.96
CA SER A 11 -24.14 -1.69 15.90
C SER A 11 -25.50 -1.09 15.53
N THR A 12 -25.54 0.19 15.13
CA THR A 12 -26.77 0.92 14.81
C THR A 12 -27.03 0.90 13.30
N THR A 13 -28.27 0.58 12.93
CA THR A 13 -28.78 0.66 11.56
C THR A 13 -30.10 1.41 11.56
N ILE A 14 -30.16 2.51 10.83
CA ILE A 14 -31.39 3.28 10.59
C ILE A 14 -31.83 3.00 9.16
N ASN A 15 -32.88 2.21 9.00
CA ASN A 15 -33.43 1.89 7.69
C ASN A 15 -34.35 3.03 7.21
N LEU A 16 -34.01 3.63 6.07
CA LEU A 16 -34.73 4.78 5.50
C LEU A 16 -35.86 4.37 4.56
N ALA A 17 -36.02 3.06 4.28
CA ALA A 17 -37.00 2.51 3.36
C ALA A 17 -38.08 1.62 4.03
N SER A 18 -37.98 1.40 5.35
CA SER A 18 -38.91 0.56 6.11
C SER A 18 -38.97 0.95 7.59
N GLY A 19 -39.86 0.29 8.35
CA GLY A 19 -40.06 0.57 9.77
C GLY A 19 -40.77 1.91 9.97
N ALA A 20 -40.13 2.84 10.68
CA ALA A 20 -40.65 4.18 10.88
C ALA A 20 -40.49 5.08 9.64
N CYS A 21 -39.65 4.68 8.67
CA CYS A 21 -39.39 5.46 7.46
C CYS A 21 -39.98 4.78 6.22
N ALA A 22 -40.35 5.58 5.24
CA ALA A 22 -40.66 5.14 3.88
C ALA A 22 -39.86 5.99 2.87
N LEU A 23 -39.06 5.34 2.03
CA LEU A 23 -38.23 6.02 1.05
C LEU A 23 -39.09 6.51 -0.11
N LEU A 24 -39.18 7.83 -0.30
CA LEU A 24 -39.97 8.45 -1.35
C LEU A 24 -39.14 8.68 -2.62
N ALA A 25 -37.91 9.17 -2.46
CA ALA A 25 -37.00 9.41 -3.57
C ALA A 25 -35.53 9.42 -3.13
N TYR A 26 -34.69 8.71 -3.87
CA TYR A 26 -33.23 8.81 -3.76
C TYR A 26 -32.57 8.37 -5.07
N VAL A 27 -31.56 9.12 -5.50
CA VAL A 27 -30.73 8.79 -6.66
C VAL A 27 -29.29 9.13 -6.29
N PRO A 28 -28.37 8.15 -6.24
CA PRO A 28 -26.96 8.42 -5.98
C PRO A 28 -26.36 9.24 -7.12
N ARG A 29 -25.48 10.18 -6.78
CA ARG A 29 -24.82 11.11 -7.71
C ARG A 29 -23.35 10.79 -7.86
N ALA A 30 -22.79 11.13 -9.01
CA ALA A 30 -21.35 11.19 -9.22
C ALA A 30 -20.79 12.54 -8.71
N PRO A 31 -19.52 12.60 -8.29
CA PRO A 31 -18.85 13.87 -8.04
C PRO A 31 -18.64 14.64 -9.35
N THR A 32 -18.45 15.95 -9.24
CA THR A 32 -18.11 16.82 -10.38
C THR A 32 -16.61 16.77 -10.73
N SER A 33 -15.76 16.31 -9.82
CA SER A 33 -14.32 16.06 -10.01
C SER A 33 -13.89 14.76 -9.32
N LEU A 34 -12.77 14.19 -9.72
CA LEU A 34 -12.17 12.98 -9.12
C LEU A 34 -10.90 13.32 -8.32
N GLU A 35 -10.87 14.51 -7.71
CA GLU A 35 -9.80 14.92 -6.82
C GLU A 35 -9.83 14.10 -5.52
N GLU A 36 -8.69 14.00 -4.84
CA GLU A 36 -8.52 13.10 -3.68
C GLU A 36 -9.47 13.46 -2.51
N ASP A 37 -9.78 14.74 -2.35
CA ASP A 37 -10.69 15.29 -1.34
C ASP A 37 -12.11 15.53 -1.88
N ALA A 38 -12.42 15.04 -3.08
CA ALA A 38 -13.75 15.19 -3.65
C ALA A 38 -14.84 14.60 -2.73
N THR A 39 -15.96 15.29 -2.69
CA THR A 39 -17.15 14.86 -1.95
C THR A 39 -18.38 14.96 -2.82
N VAL A 40 -19.43 14.23 -2.44
CA VAL A 40 -20.72 14.29 -3.14
C VAL A 40 -21.76 14.76 -2.15
N THR A 41 -22.46 15.84 -2.51
CA THR A 41 -23.65 16.32 -1.80
C THR A 41 -24.89 15.70 -2.42
N GLU A 42 -25.66 15.00 -1.59
CA GLU A 42 -26.86 14.27 -1.98
C GLU A 42 -28.02 14.61 -1.07
N GLN A 43 -29.19 14.22 -1.53
CA GLN A 43 -30.42 14.30 -0.75
C GLN A 43 -31.28 13.07 -1.00
N CYS A 44 -32.02 12.65 0.01
CA CYS A 44 -33.19 11.78 -0.17
C CYS A 44 -34.42 12.40 0.47
N LYS A 45 -35.59 11.96 0.00
CA LYS A 45 -36.87 12.27 0.60
C LYS A 45 -37.44 11.02 1.23
N ILE A 46 -37.90 11.15 2.47
CA ILE A 46 -38.55 10.08 3.21
C ILE A 46 -39.83 10.60 3.86
N GLU A 47 -40.82 9.74 4.01
CA GLU A 47 -41.90 9.93 4.99
C GLU A 47 -41.46 9.26 6.31
N ILE A 48 -41.58 9.96 7.43
CA ILE A 48 -41.38 9.39 8.76
C ILE A 48 -42.73 9.29 9.44
N SER A 49 -43.07 8.11 9.93
CA SER A 49 -44.32 7.83 10.63
C SER A 49 -44.07 7.28 12.04
N GLY A 50 -44.93 7.65 12.99
CA GLY A 50 -44.81 7.22 14.38
C GLY A 50 -46.15 6.79 14.97
N ALA A 51 -46.14 5.73 15.79
CA ALA A 51 -47.32 5.32 16.56
C ALA A 51 -47.75 6.40 17.58
N SER A 52 -46.79 7.22 18.02
CA SER A 52 -46.99 8.39 18.89
C SER A 52 -46.08 9.53 18.44
N VAL A 53 -46.35 10.75 18.91
CA VAL A 53 -45.45 11.90 18.69
C VAL A 53 -44.04 11.61 19.26
N ALA A 54 -43.96 10.93 20.40
CA ALA A 54 -42.68 10.53 20.97
C ALA A 54 -41.92 9.53 20.08
N ALA A 55 -42.61 8.57 19.44
CA ALA A 55 -41.97 7.65 18.50
C ALA A 55 -41.45 8.38 17.25
N LEU A 56 -42.23 9.35 16.76
CA LEU A 56 -41.81 10.21 15.64
C LEU A 56 -40.55 11.02 16.00
N GLN A 57 -40.54 11.65 17.18
CA GLN A 57 -39.39 12.40 17.68
C GLN A 57 -38.15 11.52 17.86
N THR A 58 -38.31 10.31 18.39
CA THR A 58 -37.21 9.33 18.52
C THR A 58 -36.61 8.98 17.16
N ALA A 59 -37.43 8.77 16.12
CA ALA A 59 -36.93 8.46 14.78
C ALA A 59 -36.13 9.64 14.19
N LEU A 60 -36.65 10.87 14.31
CA LEU A 60 -35.93 12.08 13.90
C LEU A 60 -34.60 12.24 14.64
N GLN A 61 -34.64 12.10 15.97
CA GLN A 61 -33.45 12.23 16.81
C GLN A 61 -32.39 11.18 16.46
N GLY A 62 -32.80 9.95 16.12
CA GLY A 62 -31.86 8.91 15.67
C GLY A 62 -31.06 9.33 14.43
N ILE A 63 -31.72 9.92 13.44
CA ILE A 63 -31.07 10.41 12.21
C ILE A 63 -30.15 11.59 12.53
N GLU A 64 -30.61 12.57 13.32
CA GLU A 64 -29.79 13.71 13.74
C GLU A 64 -28.53 13.29 14.51
N LEU A 65 -28.67 12.31 15.42
CA LEU A 65 -27.54 11.77 16.17
C LEU A 65 -26.53 11.07 15.25
N ALA A 66 -26.98 10.38 14.21
CA ALA A 66 -26.09 9.78 13.21
C ALA A 66 -25.29 10.85 12.46
N PHE A 67 -25.92 11.93 12.01
CA PHE A 67 -25.19 13.04 11.37
C PHE A 67 -24.23 13.76 12.31
N ARG A 68 -24.62 13.98 13.56
CA ARG A 68 -23.72 14.54 14.60
C ARG A 68 -22.53 13.62 14.89
N GLN A 69 -22.71 12.30 14.84
CA GLN A 69 -21.63 11.33 14.98
C GLN A 69 -20.69 11.38 13.78
N ALA A 70 -21.21 11.53 12.55
CA ALA A 70 -20.40 11.69 11.35
C ALA A 70 -19.47 12.91 11.46
N GLU A 71 -20.03 14.06 11.84
CA GLU A 71 -19.26 15.30 12.05
C GLU A 71 -18.20 15.13 13.15
N ARG A 72 -18.60 14.58 14.30
CA ARG A 72 -17.67 14.32 15.42
C ARG A 72 -16.50 13.42 15.00
N TYR A 73 -16.77 12.40 14.19
CA TYR A 73 -15.72 11.53 13.70
C TYR A 73 -14.75 12.28 12.78
N GLN A 74 -15.24 13.15 11.88
CA GLN A 74 -14.34 13.94 11.03
C GLN A 74 -13.47 14.90 11.83
N ASP A 75 -14.01 15.50 12.91
CA ASP A 75 -13.28 16.46 13.75
C ASP A 75 -12.27 15.81 14.71
N SER A 76 -12.61 14.64 15.26
CA SER A 76 -11.87 14.04 16.39
C SER A 76 -11.31 12.65 16.14
N LEU A 77 -11.76 11.97 15.08
CA LEU A 77 -11.54 10.55 14.82
C LEU A 77 -12.02 9.63 15.96
N LEU A 78 -12.93 10.12 16.80
CA LEU A 78 -13.51 9.38 17.93
C LEU A 78 -14.91 8.85 17.61
N GLY A 79 -15.16 7.62 18.05
CA GLY A 79 -16.40 6.89 17.81
C GLY A 79 -16.41 6.18 16.45
N ASP A 80 -17.57 5.65 16.08
CA ASP A 80 -17.71 4.92 14.82
C ASP A 80 -17.87 5.88 13.63
N ARG A 81 -17.27 5.49 12.50
CA ARG A 81 -17.59 6.09 11.20
C ARG A 81 -19.05 5.81 10.87
N VAL A 82 -19.67 6.79 10.23
CA VAL A 82 -21.05 6.69 9.77
C VAL A 82 -21.04 6.47 8.26
N TYR A 83 -21.83 5.52 7.79
CA TYR A 83 -21.94 5.19 6.39
C TYR A 83 -23.38 5.31 5.93
N ILE A 84 -23.56 5.74 4.68
CA ILE A 84 -24.78 5.50 3.92
C ILE A 84 -24.59 4.18 3.17
N GLU A 85 -25.50 3.23 3.37
CA GLU A 85 -25.55 1.96 2.65
C GLU A 85 -26.70 1.97 1.65
N PHE A 86 -26.43 1.53 0.43
CA PHE A 86 -27.41 1.46 -0.64
C PHE A 86 -27.35 0.11 -1.34
N THR A 87 -28.52 -0.51 -1.50
CA THR A 87 -28.72 -1.72 -2.31
C THR A 87 -29.77 -1.39 -3.37
N PRO A 88 -29.36 -1.14 -4.64
CA PRO A 88 -30.31 -0.94 -5.72
C PRO A 88 -31.23 -2.16 -5.92
N ASP A 89 -32.44 -1.97 -6.45
CA ASP A 89 -33.30 -3.09 -6.81
C ASP A 89 -32.60 -3.99 -7.83
N GLY A 90 -32.67 -5.30 -7.61
CA GLY A 90 -32.03 -6.32 -8.45
C GLY A 90 -30.56 -6.56 -8.15
N TYR A 91 -29.92 -5.77 -7.28
CA TYR A 91 -28.53 -5.98 -6.90
C TYR A 91 -28.44 -6.98 -5.73
N SER A 92 -27.41 -7.83 -5.75
CA SER A 92 -27.09 -8.74 -4.64
C SER A 92 -26.23 -8.09 -3.56
N ASP A 93 -25.39 -7.13 -3.97
CA ASP A 93 -24.40 -6.51 -3.10
C ASP A 93 -24.90 -5.18 -2.57
N THR A 94 -24.55 -4.91 -1.32
CA THR A 94 -24.75 -3.60 -0.68
C THR A 94 -23.48 -2.79 -0.81
N TYR A 95 -23.64 -1.54 -1.22
CA TYR A 95 -22.55 -0.59 -1.35
C TYR A 95 -22.64 0.43 -0.24
N HIS A 96 -21.50 0.87 0.28
CA HIS A 96 -21.46 1.89 1.31
C HIS A 96 -20.60 3.07 0.90
N SER A 97 -20.86 4.23 1.49
CA SER A 97 -19.95 5.37 1.45
C SER A 97 -19.95 6.06 2.81
N GLU A 98 -18.77 6.49 3.27
CA GLU A 98 -18.66 7.24 4.52
C GLU A 98 -19.39 8.58 4.38
N LEU A 99 -20.27 8.86 5.35
CA LEU A 99 -20.91 10.17 5.55
C LEU A 99 -19.97 11.07 6.34
N LEU A 100 -19.86 12.32 5.90
CA LEU A 100 -18.99 13.33 6.52
C LEU A 100 -19.81 14.31 7.37
N THR A 101 -21.00 14.68 6.90
CA THR A 101 -21.96 15.53 7.60
C THR A 101 -23.35 15.31 6.98
N GLY A 102 -24.40 15.75 7.68
CA GLY A 102 -25.74 15.81 7.13
C GLY A 102 -26.68 16.64 8.00
N LYS A 103 -27.86 16.88 7.46
CA LYS A 103 -28.95 17.61 8.12
C LYS A 103 -30.30 17.16 7.60
N LEU A 104 -31.33 17.44 8.39
CA LEU A 104 -32.72 17.29 7.98
C LEU A 104 -33.26 18.68 7.66
N ASP A 105 -33.94 18.78 6.52
CA ASP A 105 -34.75 19.93 6.14
C ASP A 105 -36.21 19.51 6.17
N PHE A 106 -37.02 20.26 6.91
CA PHE A 106 -38.47 20.08 6.99
C PHE A 106 -39.14 20.90 5.89
N ASP A 107 -40.19 20.33 5.30
CA ASP A 107 -41.02 21.08 4.35
C ASP A 107 -41.81 22.17 5.09
N SER A 108 -42.21 23.23 4.38
CA SER A 108 -42.90 24.38 4.98
C SER A 108 -44.19 24.02 5.72
N ASN A 109 -44.78 22.87 5.38
CA ASN A 109 -46.07 22.40 5.91
C ASN A 109 -45.90 21.28 6.95
N THR A 110 -44.66 20.98 7.39
CA THR A 110 -44.39 19.87 8.32
C THR A 110 -45.11 20.05 9.67
N LEU A 111 -45.30 21.29 10.13
CA LEU A 111 -45.98 21.59 11.41
C LEU A 111 -47.51 21.72 11.31
N ASP A 112 -48.08 21.51 10.13
CA ASP A 112 -49.52 21.52 9.91
C ASP A 112 -50.14 20.15 10.23
N ASP A 113 -51.19 19.73 9.50
CA ASP A 113 -51.94 18.49 9.74
C ASP A 113 -51.06 17.23 9.77
N ARG A 114 -49.94 17.23 9.03
CA ARG A 114 -48.96 16.14 8.96
C ARG A 114 -48.31 15.81 10.30
N TRP A 115 -48.05 16.80 11.16
CA TRP A 115 -47.53 16.56 12.51
C TRP A 115 -48.57 15.90 13.41
N VAL A 116 -49.83 16.33 13.30
CA VAL A 116 -50.96 15.77 14.05
C VAL A 116 -51.25 14.32 13.60
N GLU A 117 -51.14 14.08 12.31
CA GLU A 117 -51.26 12.74 11.69
C GLU A 117 -50.07 11.83 11.99
N ARG A 118 -49.00 12.36 12.60
CA ARG A 118 -47.75 11.64 12.93
C ARG A 118 -47.09 11.05 11.69
N LYS A 119 -47.19 11.75 10.56
CA LYS A 119 -46.61 11.39 9.26
C LYS A 119 -46.05 12.64 8.60
N ILE A 120 -44.74 12.77 8.60
CA ILE A 120 -44.07 13.95 8.07
C ILE A 120 -43.16 13.59 6.91
N ASP A 121 -43.17 14.42 5.87
CA ASP A 121 -42.18 14.34 4.81
C ASP A 121 -40.95 15.15 5.22
N VAL A 122 -39.76 14.55 5.05
CA VAL A 122 -38.49 15.15 5.42
C VAL A 122 -37.49 14.95 4.30
N THR A 123 -36.71 15.99 4.01
CA THR A 123 -35.56 15.89 3.10
C THR A 123 -34.29 15.75 3.92
N LEU A 124 -33.59 14.64 3.77
CA LEU A 124 -32.27 14.45 4.35
C LEU A 124 -31.27 14.94 3.31
N ASN A 125 -30.32 15.77 3.76
CA ASN A 125 -29.20 16.22 2.94
C ASN A 125 -27.90 15.78 3.60
N TRP A 126 -26.96 15.25 2.84
CA TRP A 126 -25.67 14.83 3.37
C TRP A 126 -24.53 15.08 2.39
N VAL A 127 -23.32 15.04 2.95
CA VAL A 127 -22.08 15.01 2.21
C VAL A 127 -21.39 13.69 2.49
N ARG A 128 -20.98 12.98 1.45
CA ARG A 128 -20.26 11.70 1.55
C ARG A 128 -18.94 11.73 0.78
N ARG A 129 -18.07 10.75 1.04
CA ARG A 129 -16.93 10.43 0.17
C ARG A 129 -17.42 10.23 -1.27
N PHE A 130 -16.58 10.59 -2.24
CA PHE A 130 -17.01 10.60 -3.64
C PHE A 130 -17.25 9.23 -4.26
N TYR A 131 -16.79 8.16 -3.60
CA TYR A 131 -16.86 6.79 -4.08
C TYR A 131 -17.82 5.94 -3.25
N TRP A 132 -18.32 4.87 -3.87
CA TRP A 132 -18.99 3.76 -3.23
C TRP A 132 -18.03 2.59 -3.08
N GLU A 133 -18.10 1.88 -1.96
CA GLU A 133 -17.34 0.67 -1.69
C GLU A 133 -18.28 -0.54 -1.62
N GLY A 134 -17.92 -1.59 -2.35
CA GLY A 134 -18.61 -2.88 -2.27
C GLY A 134 -18.19 -3.73 -1.05
N PRO A 135 -18.65 -5.00 -1.00
CA PRO A 135 -18.25 -5.93 0.04
C PRO A 135 -16.73 -6.20 0.03
N GLU A 136 -16.18 -6.44 1.22
CA GLU A 136 -14.76 -6.80 1.34
C GLU A 136 -14.51 -8.19 0.74
N THR A 137 -13.54 -8.27 -0.16
CA THR A 137 -13.21 -9.46 -0.91
C THR A 137 -11.76 -9.85 -0.66
N ALA A 138 -11.51 -11.14 -0.41
CA ALA A 138 -10.16 -11.69 -0.31
C ALA A 138 -9.52 -11.75 -1.69
N VAL A 139 -8.24 -11.44 -1.78
CA VAL A 139 -7.49 -11.46 -3.04
C VAL A 139 -6.66 -12.72 -3.11
N THR A 140 -6.82 -13.47 -4.20
CA THR A 140 -5.89 -14.54 -4.55
C THR A 140 -4.59 -13.91 -5.04
N LEU A 141 -3.49 -14.24 -4.36
CA LEU A 141 -2.14 -13.81 -4.67
C LEU A 141 -1.36 -14.95 -5.31
N SER A 142 -0.30 -14.62 -6.05
CA SER A 142 0.63 -15.60 -6.62
C SER A 142 2.08 -15.12 -6.62
N ASN A 143 3.03 -16.04 -6.70
CA ASN A 143 4.43 -15.81 -7.09
C ASN A 143 4.98 -17.09 -7.72
N GLY A 144 6.30 -17.18 -7.95
CA GLY A 144 6.95 -18.39 -8.47
C GLY A 144 6.85 -19.61 -7.55
N GLY A 145 6.46 -19.42 -6.28
CA GLY A 145 6.27 -20.49 -5.29
C GLY A 145 4.86 -21.07 -5.26
N GLY A 146 3.86 -20.37 -5.81
CA GLY A 146 2.48 -20.85 -5.90
C GLY A 146 1.43 -19.75 -5.83
N SER A 147 0.16 -20.14 -5.65
CA SER A 147 -0.98 -19.21 -5.59
C SER A 147 -1.92 -19.55 -4.44
N GLY A 148 -2.48 -18.54 -3.76
CA GLY A 148 -3.44 -18.74 -2.69
C GLY A 148 -3.90 -17.44 -2.01
N ALA A 149 -4.70 -17.57 -0.97
CA ALA A 149 -5.15 -16.43 -0.14
C ALA A 149 -4.03 -15.86 0.77
N SER A 150 -2.97 -16.65 0.96
CA SER A 150 -1.74 -16.25 1.62
C SER A 150 -0.56 -16.79 0.82
N VAL A 151 0.43 -15.93 0.54
CA VAL A 151 1.62 -16.30 -0.22
C VAL A 151 2.86 -15.92 0.58
N THR A 152 3.82 -16.83 0.66
CA THR A 152 5.11 -16.61 1.31
C THR A 152 6.04 -15.83 0.37
N VAL A 153 6.68 -14.80 0.90
CA VAL A 153 7.72 -14.02 0.22
C VAL A 153 9.03 -14.14 1.00
N TYR A 154 10.12 -14.22 0.26
CA TYR A 154 11.49 -14.24 0.77
C TYR A 154 12.06 -12.83 0.84
N ASN A 155 13.20 -12.67 1.51
CA ASN A 155 13.89 -11.38 1.59
C ASN A 155 14.92 -11.19 0.47
N HIS A 156 14.72 -11.91 -0.64
CA HIS A 156 15.50 -11.90 -1.88
C HIS A 156 14.65 -12.47 -3.02
N ASP A 157 15.10 -12.27 -4.26
CA ASP A 157 14.47 -12.83 -5.45
C ASP A 157 15.58 -13.36 -6.37
N ASP A 158 15.59 -14.67 -6.61
CA ASP A 158 16.67 -15.35 -7.34
C ASP A 158 16.17 -16.42 -8.32
N GLY A 159 17.12 -17.13 -8.95
CA GLY A 159 16.81 -18.15 -9.96
C GLY A 159 16.19 -19.45 -9.41
N HIS A 160 16.10 -19.63 -8.09
CA HIS A 160 15.49 -20.82 -7.50
C HIS A 160 13.96 -20.67 -7.46
N ALA A 161 13.26 -21.75 -7.82
CA ALA A 161 11.80 -21.74 -7.87
C ALA A 161 11.19 -21.40 -6.50
N GLY A 162 10.40 -20.33 -6.46
CA GLY A 162 9.66 -19.89 -5.27
C GLY A 162 10.42 -18.99 -4.30
N ASN A 163 11.68 -18.69 -4.58
CA ASN A 163 12.43 -17.64 -3.89
C ASN A 163 12.07 -16.28 -4.50
N ASP A 164 10.84 -15.83 -4.28
CA ASP A 164 10.38 -14.53 -4.75
C ASP A 164 10.12 -13.59 -3.57
N ASN A 165 10.53 -12.33 -3.70
CA ASN A 165 10.22 -11.31 -2.70
C ASN A 165 8.98 -10.48 -3.03
N TYR A 166 8.14 -10.96 -3.93
CA TYR A 166 6.93 -10.27 -4.34
C TYR A 166 5.70 -11.17 -4.25
N VAL A 167 4.54 -10.52 -4.20
CA VAL A 167 3.26 -11.15 -4.56
C VAL A 167 2.69 -10.45 -5.78
N GLU A 168 2.10 -11.23 -6.67
CA GLU A 168 1.38 -10.81 -7.86
C GLU A 168 -0.13 -10.89 -7.62
N ILE A 169 -0.81 -9.89 -8.19
CA ILE A 169 -2.26 -9.82 -8.32
C ILE A 169 -2.53 -9.79 -9.82
N ASP A 170 -3.23 -10.81 -10.31
CA ASP A 170 -3.55 -10.93 -11.72
C ASP A 170 -4.49 -9.81 -12.22
N ALA A 171 -4.41 -9.52 -13.51
CA ALA A 171 -5.29 -8.56 -14.16
C ALA A 171 -6.76 -8.99 -14.00
N GLY A 172 -7.62 -8.03 -13.66
CA GLY A 172 -9.05 -8.27 -13.45
C GLY A 172 -9.43 -8.82 -12.08
N VAL A 173 -8.48 -9.22 -11.23
CA VAL A 173 -8.78 -9.65 -9.84
C VAL A 173 -9.29 -8.48 -9.00
N ILE A 174 -8.70 -7.29 -9.18
CA ILE A 174 -9.19 -6.06 -8.57
C ILE A 174 -10.26 -5.45 -9.49
N THR A 175 -11.47 -5.33 -8.96
CA THR A 175 -12.65 -4.79 -9.64
C THR A 175 -12.99 -3.39 -9.12
N GLY A 176 -13.90 -2.70 -9.82
CA GLY A 176 -14.22 -1.29 -9.58
C GLY A 176 -13.68 -0.40 -10.70
N ASP A 177 -13.83 0.91 -10.53
CA ASP A 177 -13.38 1.94 -11.48
C ASP A 177 -12.41 2.96 -10.84
N LEU A 178 -12.15 2.84 -9.54
CA LEU A 178 -11.27 3.72 -8.78
C LEU A 178 -10.18 2.93 -8.03
N PRO A 179 -9.00 3.55 -7.80
CA PRO A 179 -8.00 3.02 -6.88
C PRO A 179 -8.57 2.77 -5.49
N THR A 180 -8.19 1.65 -4.87
CA THR A 180 -8.72 1.24 -3.56
C THR A 180 -7.61 0.77 -2.61
N PRO A 181 -7.60 1.24 -1.36
CA PRO A 181 -6.62 0.82 -0.39
C PRO A 181 -6.94 -0.60 0.09
N PRO A 182 -5.95 -1.50 0.13
CA PRO A 182 -6.15 -2.83 0.67
C PRO A 182 -6.15 -2.83 2.19
N ARG A 183 -6.76 -3.86 2.78
CA ARG A 183 -6.32 -4.36 4.08
C ARG A 183 -5.22 -5.40 3.84
N LEU A 184 -3.99 -5.01 4.13
CA LEU A 184 -2.80 -5.84 3.96
C LEU A 184 -2.41 -6.45 5.30
N LYS A 185 -2.37 -7.78 5.38
CA LYS A 185 -1.85 -8.51 6.53
C LYS A 185 -0.52 -9.15 6.16
N ILE A 186 0.52 -8.84 6.90
CA ILE A 186 1.85 -9.42 6.75
C ILE A 186 2.17 -10.17 8.03
N THR A 187 2.42 -11.47 7.93
CA THR A 187 2.74 -12.34 9.07
C THR A 187 4.21 -12.71 8.99
N ALA A 188 4.95 -12.59 10.10
CA ALA A 188 6.30 -13.15 10.13
C ALA A 188 6.16 -14.68 10.14
N SER A 189 6.68 -15.34 9.11
CA SER A 189 6.40 -16.76 8.87
C SER A 189 6.82 -17.63 10.05
N VAL A 190 6.05 -18.69 10.29
CA VAL A 190 6.33 -19.65 11.36
C VAL A 190 7.54 -20.54 11.09
N LEU A 191 7.97 -20.61 9.83
CA LEU A 191 9.15 -21.35 9.40
C LEU A 191 10.46 -20.66 9.78
N ASN A 192 10.39 -19.39 10.16
CA ASN A 192 11.56 -18.67 10.61
C ASN A 192 12.04 -19.21 11.97
N THR A 193 13.23 -19.81 11.98
CA THR A 193 13.89 -20.26 13.21
C THR A 193 14.65 -19.10 13.88
N GLY A 194 14.75 -19.10 15.21
CA GLY A 194 15.49 -18.07 15.99
C GLY A 194 14.66 -16.87 16.48
N THR A 195 15.33 -15.94 17.16
CA THR A 195 14.74 -14.76 17.85
C THR A 195 14.85 -13.46 17.04
N ASP A 196 15.02 -13.55 15.73
CA ASP A 196 15.17 -12.37 14.88
C ASP A 196 13.82 -11.72 14.56
N TYR A 197 13.50 -10.67 15.30
CA TYR A 197 12.30 -9.88 15.09
C TYR A 197 12.42 -9.00 13.85
N VAL A 198 11.36 -8.92 13.03
CA VAL A 198 11.30 -7.97 11.91
C VAL A 198 11.35 -6.56 12.49
N LYS A 199 12.22 -5.71 11.91
CA LYS A 199 12.47 -4.35 12.38
C LYS A 199 11.89 -3.30 11.45
N ASP A 200 12.46 -3.16 10.26
CA ASP A 200 11.93 -2.26 9.24
C ASP A 200 11.46 -3.06 8.04
N LEU A 201 10.27 -2.73 7.52
CA LEU A 201 9.68 -3.34 6.33
C LEU A 201 9.52 -2.29 5.23
N TYR A 202 9.81 -2.68 4.00
CA TYR A 202 9.72 -1.86 2.80
C TYR A 202 8.80 -2.54 1.79
N ILE A 203 7.80 -1.79 1.30
CA ILE A 203 6.86 -2.27 0.30
C ILE A 203 6.83 -1.31 -0.89
N GLY A 204 7.22 -1.82 -2.06
CA GLY A 204 7.01 -1.16 -3.35
C GLY A 204 5.82 -1.73 -4.09
N HIS A 205 5.16 -0.91 -4.91
CA HIS A 205 4.03 -1.32 -5.72
C HIS A 205 4.25 -0.98 -7.19
N ASN A 206 4.00 -1.98 -8.04
CA ASN A 206 4.10 -1.89 -9.49
C ASN A 206 2.78 -2.27 -10.12
N ALA A 207 2.02 -1.28 -10.57
CA ALA A 207 0.78 -1.45 -11.33
C ALA A 207 0.80 -0.72 -12.67
N LEU A 208 1.68 0.26 -12.84
CA LEU A 208 1.75 1.13 -14.02
C LEU A 208 2.96 0.86 -14.92
N HIS A 209 3.86 -0.03 -14.50
CA HIS A 209 4.92 -0.56 -15.36
C HIS A 209 4.53 -1.98 -15.82
N ASN A 210 5.45 -2.77 -16.37
CA ASN A 210 5.16 -4.17 -16.74
C ASN A 210 5.67 -5.15 -15.67
N PRO A 211 4.93 -5.40 -14.57
CA PRO A 211 5.40 -6.22 -13.46
C PRO A 211 5.73 -7.67 -13.86
N ALA A 212 5.07 -8.23 -14.87
CA ALA A 212 5.26 -9.61 -15.29
C ALA A 212 6.65 -9.90 -15.87
N THR A 213 7.33 -8.88 -16.37
CA THR A 213 8.63 -9.01 -17.05
C THR A 213 9.70 -8.07 -16.49
N PHE A 214 9.37 -7.30 -15.45
CA PHE A 214 10.30 -6.36 -14.84
C PHE A 214 11.26 -7.11 -13.90
N ALA A 215 12.52 -7.25 -14.34
CA ALA A 215 13.60 -7.77 -13.51
C ALA A 215 14.04 -6.71 -12.49
N HIS A 216 13.52 -6.82 -11.27
CA HIS A 216 13.74 -5.83 -10.21
C HIS A 216 15.03 -6.04 -9.41
N ILE A 217 15.63 -7.23 -9.44
CA ILE A 217 16.92 -7.51 -8.78
C ILE A 217 18.09 -7.37 -9.76
N LEU A 218 19.12 -6.65 -9.31
CA LEU A 218 20.45 -6.59 -9.93
C LEU A 218 21.45 -7.24 -8.98
N GLU A 219 21.80 -8.49 -9.29
CA GLU A 219 22.72 -9.28 -8.47
C GLU A 219 24.13 -8.68 -8.46
N GLY A 220 24.75 -8.68 -7.29
CA GLY A 220 26.08 -8.11 -7.07
C GLY A 220 27.12 -8.84 -7.89
N GLU A 221 27.11 -10.17 -7.89
CA GLU A 221 28.04 -11.03 -8.63
C GLU A 221 27.92 -10.86 -10.16
N ASN A 222 26.75 -10.44 -10.66
CA ASN A 222 26.51 -10.12 -12.07
C ASN A 222 27.02 -8.73 -12.48
N GLY A 223 27.32 -7.87 -11.51
CA GLY A 223 27.89 -6.55 -11.78
C GLY A 223 29.36 -6.62 -12.22
N ILE A 224 29.76 -5.68 -13.08
CA ILE A 224 31.13 -5.52 -13.58
C ILE A 224 31.89 -4.60 -12.61
N SER A 225 33.06 -5.04 -12.14
CA SER A 225 33.90 -4.27 -11.19
C SER A 225 35.38 -4.44 -11.51
N THR A 226 36.15 -3.37 -11.34
CA THR A 226 37.63 -3.40 -11.36
C THR A 226 38.25 -3.49 -9.96
N VAL A 227 37.43 -3.42 -8.90
CA VAL A 227 37.85 -3.38 -7.50
C VAL A 227 37.23 -4.49 -6.66
N GLY A 228 36.54 -5.45 -7.28
CA GLY A 228 35.88 -6.52 -6.57
C GLY A 228 35.88 -7.85 -7.29
N SER A 229 35.59 -8.90 -6.53
CA SER A 229 35.53 -10.29 -6.99
C SER A 229 34.28 -10.97 -6.47
N ASN A 230 33.82 -12.01 -7.19
CA ASN A 230 32.71 -12.84 -6.73
C ASN A 230 33.19 -13.74 -5.60
N THR A 231 32.39 -13.84 -4.55
CA THR A 231 32.65 -14.70 -3.39
C THR A 231 31.40 -15.54 -3.13
N ALA A 232 31.56 -16.86 -3.12
CA ALA A 232 30.46 -17.77 -2.80
C ALA A 232 30.02 -17.59 -1.33
N ASP A 233 28.72 -17.48 -1.11
CA ASP A 233 28.11 -17.29 0.20
C ASP A 233 26.65 -17.76 0.17
N ALA A 234 26.36 -18.89 0.82
CA ALA A 234 25.01 -19.46 0.86
C ALA A 234 23.98 -18.59 1.61
N THR A 235 24.42 -17.52 2.29
CA THR A 235 23.54 -16.54 2.97
C THR A 235 23.22 -15.32 2.10
N CYS A 236 23.59 -15.37 0.83
CA CYS A 236 23.37 -14.35 -0.19
C CYS A 236 22.46 -14.87 -1.31
N SER A 237 21.73 -13.96 -1.94
CA SER A 237 20.87 -14.24 -3.10
C SER A 237 21.69 -14.99 -4.14
N ASN A 238 21.10 -16.03 -4.74
CA ASN A 238 21.79 -16.83 -5.75
C ASN A 238 23.13 -17.48 -5.28
N GLY A 239 23.38 -17.54 -3.97
CA GLY A 239 24.54 -18.20 -3.35
C GLY A 239 25.88 -17.48 -3.52
N SER A 240 25.90 -16.21 -3.92
CA SER A 240 27.13 -15.45 -4.17
C SER A 240 26.94 -13.97 -3.83
N ARG A 241 28.05 -13.24 -3.69
CA ARG A 241 28.06 -11.79 -3.51
C ARG A 241 29.24 -11.15 -4.23
N LYS A 242 29.23 -9.82 -4.37
CA LYS A 242 30.41 -9.04 -4.76
C LYS A 242 31.16 -8.55 -3.53
N SER A 243 32.38 -9.04 -3.36
CA SER A 243 33.34 -8.51 -2.37
C SER A 243 34.15 -7.39 -3.03
N LEU A 244 33.88 -6.15 -2.63
CA LEU A 244 34.51 -4.94 -3.14
C LEU A 244 35.64 -4.52 -2.20
N SER A 245 36.79 -4.14 -2.74
CA SER A 245 37.97 -3.70 -2.00
C SER A 245 38.70 -2.57 -2.71
N TRP A 246 38.72 -1.36 -2.13
CA TRP A 246 39.37 -0.19 -2.71
C TRP A 246 40.11 0.64 -1.66
N ALA A 247 41.07 1.46 -2.07
CA ALA A 247 41.91 2.27 -1.16
C ALA A 247 41.88 3.78 -1.43
N ALA A 248 41.19 4.20 -2.49
CA ALA A 248 41.13 5.60 -2.89
C ALA A 248 40.30 6.43 -1.89
N THR A 249 40.77 7.65 -1.63
CA THR A 249 40.07 8.64 -0.77
C THR A 249 39.09 9.52 -1.54
N THR A 250 39.05 9.36 -2.87
CA THR A 250 38.12 10.02 -3.78
C THR A 250 36.97 9.09 -4.15
N GLU A 251 35.90 9.65 -4.71
CA GLU A 251 34.80 8.86 -5.26
C GLU A 251 35.33 7.91 -6.35
N THR A 252 35.01 6.64 -6.22
CA THR A 252 35.49 5.55 -7.07
C THR A 252 34.29 4.72 -7.53
N GLU A 253 34.22 4.37 -8.82
CA GLU A 253 33.25 3.38 -9.30
C GLU A 253 33.59 2.02 -8.68
N LEU A 254 32.63 1.46 -7.94
CA LEU A 254 32.81 0.17 -7.29
C LEU A 254 32.27 -0.97 -8.14
N LEU A 255 31.09 -0.77 -8.74
CA LEU A 255 30.36 -1.80 -9.44
C LEU A 255 29.39 -1.17 -10.44
N LYS A 256 29.15 -1.82 -11.58
CA LYS A 256 28.14 -1.38 -12.55
C LYS A 256 27.37 -2.52 -13.19
N TRP A 257 26.15 -2.23 -13.63
CA TRP A 257 25.25 -3.16 -14.31
C TRP A 257 24.75 -2.57 -15.62
N THR A 258 24.70 -3.40 -16.66
CA THR A 258 23.98 -3.06 -17.89
C THR A 258 22.49 -3.27 -17.67
N LEU A 259 21.72 -2.19 -17.74
CA LEU A 259 20.26 -2.20 -17.78
C LEU A 259 19.84 -2.45 -19.24
N THR A 260 19.30 -3.64 -19.49
CA THR A 260 18.94 -4.08 -20.84
C THR A 260 17.75 -3.32 -21.41
N GLN A 261 17.62 -3.28 -22.73
CA GLN A 261 16.43 -2.76 -23.42
C GLN A 261 15.14 -3.39 -22.88
N ALA A 262 15.14 -4.70 -22.56
CA ALA A 262 13.97 -5.37 -22.00
C ALA A 262 13.57 -4.80 -20.64
N LEU A 263 14.53 -4.63 -19.71
CA LEU A 263 14.26 -4.03 -18.40
C LEU A 263 13.75 -2.59 -18.56
N LEU A 264 14.40 -1.79 -19.41
CA LEU A 264 14.02 -0.39 -19.63
C LEU A 264 12.63 -0.25 -20.26
N ASN A 265 12.28 -1.11 -21.22
CA ASN A 265 10.94 -1.19 -21.79
C ASN A 265 9.91 -1.59 -20.74
N SER A 266 10.24 -2.50 -19.82
CA SER A 266 9.33 -2.89 -18.73
C SER A 266 9.20 -1.82 -17.65
N ALA A 267 10.17 -0.92 -17.52
CA ALA A 267 10.19 0.17 -16.53
C ALA A 267 9.33 1.38 -16.94
N LEU A 268 9.07 1.58 -18.25
CA LEU A 268 8.16 2.59 -18.82
C LEU A 268 8.36 4.06 -18.38
N GLY A 269 9.54 4.41 -17.86
CA GLY A 269 9.87 5.75 -17.36
C GLY A 269 9.48 5.95 -15.91
N GLY A 270 9.25 4.86 -15.18
CA GLY A 270 8.88 4.81 -13.78
C GLY A 270 9.97 5.31 -12.85
N TYR A 271 9.57 5.62 -11.62
CA TYR A 271 10.48 5.91 -10.52
C TYR A 271 10.67 4.67 -9.67
N PHE A 272 11.93 4.40 -9.33
CA PHE A 272 12.35 3.23 -8.56
C PHE A 272 13.22 3.70 -7.40
N ARG A 273 12.88 3.30 -6.18
CA ARG A 273 13.77 3.43 -5.04
C ARG A 273 14.74 2.27 -5.03
N VAL A 274 16.01 2.58 -4.90
CA VAL A 274 17.08 1.61 -5.06
C VAL A 274 17.53 1.14 -3.69
N LEU A 275 17.22 -0.10 -3.34
CA LEU A 275 17.57 -0.71 -2.05
C LEU A 275 18.74 -1.66 -2.25
N ALA A 276 19.88 -1.40 -1.62
CA ALA A 276 21.02 -2.30 -1.63
C ALA A 276 20.99 -3.22 -0.41
N ARG A 277 21.13 -4.52 -0.63
CA ARG A 277 21.40 -5.49 0.42
C ARG A 277 22.90 -5.76 0.49
N PHE A 278 23.46 -5.58 1.68
CA PHE A 278 24.81 -6.03 2.00
C PHE A 278 24.73 -7.31 2.85
N SER A 279 25.51 -8.33 2.48
CA SER A 279 25.55 -9.59 3.24
C SER A 279 26.06 -9.36 4.67
N THR A 280 26.92 -8.36 4.83
CA THR A 280 27.41 -7.85 6.11
C THR A 280 27.23 -6.34 6.12
N ALA A 281 26.59 -5.80 7.17
CA ALA A 281 26.37 -4.37 7.30
C ALA A 281 27.70 -3.60 7.15
N PRO A 282 27.75 -2.52 6.34
CA PRO A 282 28.96 -1.72 6.19
C PRO A 282 29.50 -1.24 7.54
N ALA A 283 30.79 -1.47 7.80
CA ALA A 283 31.40 -1.21 9.11
C ALA A 283 31.86 0.25 9.31
N TYR A 284 31.54 1.15 8.37
CA TYR A 284 32.10 2.50 8.34
C TYR A 284 31.05 3.56 8.65
N THR A 285 31.38 4.49 9.54
CA THR A 285 30.56 5.67 9.86
C THR A 285 30.76 6.84 8.88
N ASN A 286 31.75 6.73 7.99
CA ASN A 286 32.16 7.74 7.03
C ASN A 286 32.26 7.16 5.61
N LEU A 287 31.34 6.26 5.26
CA LEU A 287 31.19 5.75 3.91
C LEU A 287 30.08 6.53 3.22
N TRP A 288 30.35 7.00 2.01
CA TRP A 288 29.33 7.56 1.15
C TRP A 288 29.17 6.74 -0.12
N LEU A 289 27.92 6.59 -0.55
CA LEU A 289 27.54 5.88 -1.77
C LEU A 289 26.77 6.80 -2.70
N ARG A 290 26.90 6.59 -4.00
CA ARG A 290 26.14 7.31 -5.03
C ARG A 290 25.81 6.38 -6.18
N LEU A 291 24.64 6.61 -6.77
CA LEU A 291 24.25 6.03 -8.04
C LEU A 291 24.48 7.00 -9.21
N GLN A 292 24.89 6.45 -10.35
CA GLN A 292 25.07 7.17 -11.61
C GLN A 292 24.44 6.36 -12.76
N LEU A 293 23.87 7.04 -13.74
CA LEU A 293 23.41 6.44 -14.99
C LEU A 293 24.24 6.97 -16.15
N THR A 294 24.72 6.08 -16.99
CA THR A 294 25.47 6.42 -18.20
C THR A 294 24.93 5.68 -19.42
N THR A 295 25.23 6.14 -20.63
CA THR A 295 24.89 5.42 -21.87
C THR A 295 25.71 4.13 -21.99
N GLY A 296 25.18 3.02 -22.52
CA GLY A 296 25.97 1.81 -22.71
C GLY A 296 27.11 1.91 -23.74
N LEU A 297 26.91 2.62 -24.87
CA LEU A 297 27.86 2.63 -25.99
C LEU A 297 29.12 3.51 -25.79
N ALA A 298 29.08 4.48 -24.87
CA ALA A 298 30.16 5.43 -24.64
C ALA A 298 30.28 5.92 -23.18
N GLU A 299 29.51 5.35 -22.26
CA GLU A 299 29.45 5.71 -20.84
C GLU A 299 29.31 7.23 -20.56
N ASN A 300 28.64 7.96 -21.46
CA ASN A 300 28.31 9.37 -21.25
C ASN A 300 27.30 9.51 -20.11
N MET A 301 27.54 10.46 -19.20
CA MET A 301 26.69 10.72 -18.04
C MET A 301 25.28 11.16 -18.45
N LEU A 302 24.27 10.39 -18.03
CA LEU A 302 22.86 10.70 -18.20
C LEU A 302 22.26 11.31 -16.93
N TRP A 303 22.65 10.77 -15.78
CA TRP A 303 22.15 11.21 -14.49
C TRP A 303 23.13 10.89 -13.37
N LYS A 304 23.21 11.77 -12.39
CA LYS A 304 24.09 11.63 -11.22
C LYS A 304 23.30 11.93 -9.95
N GLY A 305 23.18 10.95 -9.06
CA GLY A 305 22.45 11.09 -7.81
C GLY A 305 23.17 11.89 -6.72
N PRO A 306 22.50 12.15 -5.58
CA PRO A 306 23.16 12.70 -4.40
C PRO A 306 24.24 11.73 -3.88
N LEU A 307 25.25 12.27 -3.21
CA LEU A 307 26.22 11.47 -2.46
C LEU A 307 25.64 11.24 -1.06
N LEU A 308 25.21 10.02 -0.76
CA LEU A 308 24.50 9.67 0.45
C LEU A 308 25.45 9.06 1.48
N LEU A 309 25.31 9.44 2.75
CA LEU A 309 26.02 8.77 3.84
C LEU A 309 25.40 7.38 4.03
N CYS A 310 26.22 6.34 3.92
CA CYS A 310 25.80 4.96 4.08
C CYS A 310 25.62 4.64 5.58
N PRO A 311 24.43 4.22 6.02
CA PRO A 311 24.23 3.72 7.37
C PRO A 311 24.89 2.35 7.54
N GLN A 312 25.16 1.96 8.79
CA GLN A 312 25.72 0.65 9.14
C GLN A 312 24.59 -0.39 9.25
N GLN A 313 23.94 -0.68 8.12
CA GLN A 313 22.77 -1.56 8.03
C GLN A 313 22.93 -2.53 6.86
N GLY A 314 22.34 -3.73 6.99
CA GLY A 314 22.33 -4.74 5.93
C GLY A 314 21.41 -4.38 4.76
N LEU A 315 20.44 -3.48 4.95
CA LEU A 315 19.61 -2.94 3.87
C LEU A 315 19.73 -1.41 3.85
N VAL A 316 20.14 -0.86 2.71
CA VAL A 316 20.44 0.57 2.56
C VAL A 316 19.67 1.16 1.39
N ASP A 317 18.99 2.27 1.66
CA ASP A 317 18.33 3.07 0.63
C ASP A 317 19.33 4.00 -0.07
N LEU A 318 19.56 3.76 -1.35
CA LEU A 318 20.48 4.52 -2.21
C LEU A 318 19.79 5.65 -2.98
N GLY A 319 18.53 5.94 -2.65
CA GLY A 319 17.73 7.00 -3.25
C GLY A 319 16.85 6.52 -4.40
N VAL A 320 16.38 7.47 -5.19
CA VAL A 320 15.39 7.24 -6.25
C VAL A 320 16.00 7.54 -7.61
N ILE A 321 15.75 6.65 -8.57
CA ILE A 321 16.11 6.80 -9.97
C ILE A 321 14.86 6.72 -10.85
N ARG A 322 14.96 7.25 -12.07
CA ARG A 322 13.92 7.12 -13.10
C ARG A 322 14.45 6.27 -14.24
N LEU A 323 13.71 5.24 -14.66
CA LEU A 323 14.14 4.30 -15.69
C LEU A 323 13.08 4.10 -16.80
N PRO A 324 13.45 4.30 -18.08
CA PRO A 324 14.61 5.06 -18.53
C PRO A 324 14.58 6.52 -18.03
N PRO A 325 15.74 7.18 -17.92
CA PRO A 325 15.79 8.62 -17.70
C PRO A 325 15.15 9.32 -18.89
N ILE A 326 14.34 10.36 -18.63
CA ILE A 326 13.77 11.32 -19.59
C ILE A 326 12.95 10.77 -20.79
N LEU A 327 12.74 9.45 -20.90
CA LEU A 327 11.99 8.80 -21.99
C LEU A 327 10.77 7.99 -21.49
N PRO A 328 9.76 8.64 -20.86
CA PRO A 328 8.58 7.93 -20.41
C PRO A 328 7.79 7.31 -21.56
N ASN A 329 7.28 6.10 -21.31
CA ASN A 329 6.39 5.39 -22.22
C ASN A 329 6.94 5.24 -23.65
N GLN A 330 8.27 5.10 -23.78
CA GLN A 330 8.94 4.79 -25.04
C GLN A 330 9.41 3.33 -25.04
N THR A 331 9.54 2.75 -26.24
CA THR A 331 10.14 1.43 -26.47
C THR A 331 11.45 1.57 -27.24
N ASP A 332 12.14 0.46 -27.48
CA ASP A 332 13.40 0.42 -28.23
C ASP A 332 14.51 1.31 -27.67
N ILE A 333 14.55 1.35 -26.34
CA ILE A 333 15.52 2.14 -25.60
C ILE A 333 16.86 1.38 -25.60
N ASN A 334 17.92 2.05 -26.07
CA ASN A 334 19.28 1.53 -25.95
C ASN A 334 19.65 1.26 -24.49
N GLU A 335 20.53 0.29 -24.28
CA GLU A 335 21.02 -0.05 -22.95
C GLU A 335 21.66 1.14 -22.22
N ILE A 336 21.46 1.14 -20.90
CA ILE A 336 21.95 2.15 -19.96
C ILE A 336 22.77 1.41 -18.92
N VAL A 337 23.81 2.04 -18.39
CA VAL A 337 24.60 1.47 -17.31
C VAL A 337 24.24 2.16 -16.00
N LEU A 338 23.91 1.38 -14.97
CA LEU A 338 23.79 1.83 -13.59
C LEU A 338 25.10 1.56 -12.87
N ALA A 339 25.75 2.59 -12.34
CA ALA A 339 26.97 2.47 -11.55
C ALA A 339 26.75 2.84 -10.09
N LEU A 340 27.35 2.05 -9.19
CA LEU A 340 27.49 2.33 -7.77
C LEU A 340 28.90 2.85 -7.50
N ASN A 341 29.00 4.08 -7.01
CA ASN A 341 30.25 4.69 -6.60
C ASN A 341 30.35 4.75 -5.07
N GLY A 342 31.56 4.60 -4.55
CA GLY A 342 31.87 4.70 -3.13
C GLY A 342 32.94 5.75 -2.85
N LYS A 343 32.85 6.38 -1.68
CA LYS A 343 33.84 7.35 -1.19
C LYS A 343 34.04 7.19 0.31
N ARG A 344 35.30 7.23 0.74
CA ARG A 344 35.69 7.46 2.15
C ARG A 344 36.83 8.47 2.16
N ASN A 345 36.80 9.43 3.09
CA ASN A 345 37.87 10.43 3.22
C ASN A 345 39.02 9.92 4.12
N THR A 346 39.31 8.62 4.08
CA THR A 346 40.28 7.98 4.96
C THR A 346 41.18 7.07 4.13
N ALA A 347 42.49 7.12 4.30
CA ALA A 347 43.40 6.24 3.57
C ALA A 347 43.32 4.79 4.10
N GLY A 348 43.72 3.83 3.27
CA GLY A 348 43.74 2.40 3.59
C GLY A 348 42.66 1.61 2.87
N THR A 349 42.68 0.29 2.99
CA THR A 349 41.72 -0.59 2.31
C THR A 349 40.32 -0.46 2.92
N HIS A 350 39.31 -0.44 2.07
CA HIS A 350 37.90 -0.35 2.41
C HIS A 350 37.17 -1.50 1.74
N THR A 351 36.22 -2.11 2.44
CA THR A 351 35.51 -3.28 1.94
C THR A 351 34.00 -3.12 2.01
N LEU A 352 33.31 -3.67 1.01
CA LEU A 352 31.85 -3.84 1.02
C LEU A 352 31.50 -5.21 0.45
N GLU A 353 30.47 -5.82 1.03
CA GLU A 353 30.00 -7.14 0.63
C GLU A 353 28.57 -6.98 0.09
N LEU A 354 28.45 -6.60 -1.18
CA LEU A 354 27.15 -6.33 -1.80
C LEU A 354 26.56 -7.65 -2.31
N ASP A 355 25.37 -7.98 -1.81
CA ASP A 355 24.59 -9.10 -2.32
C ASP A 355 23.85 -8.67 -3.59
N PHE A 356 22.86 -7.78 -3.47
CA PHE A 356 22.10 -7.28 -4.61
C PHE A 356 21.66 -5.83 -4.44
N VAL A 357 21.17 -5.28 -5.54
CA VAL A 357 20.42 -4.02 -5.57
C VAL A 357 19.03 -4.27 -6.14
N GLN A 358 18.00 -3.86 -5.40
CA GLN A 358 16.62 -3.92 -5.85
C GLN A 358 16.13 -2.57 -6.39
N LEU A 359 15.61 -2.58 -7.61
CA LEU A 359 14.84 -1.52 -8.23
C LEU A 359 13.39 -1.59 -7.75
N THR A 360 13.07 -0.93 -6.64
CA THR A 360 11.74 -1.04 -6.02
C THR A 360 10.76 -0.01 -6.61
N PRO A 361 9.68 -0.43 -7.28
CA PRO A 361 8.77 0.49 -7.98
C PRO A 361 7.99 1.41 -7.03
N LEU A 362 7.75 2.65 -7.45
CA LEU A 362 7.12 3.70 -6.64
C LEU A 362 5.74 4.13 -7.16
N ASN A 363 4.92 3.25 -7.73
CA ASN A 363 3.51 3.60 -7.99
C ASN A 363 2.74 3.81 -6.67
N SER A 364 3.14 3.07 -5.64
CA SER A 364 2.92 3.39 -4.23
C SER A 364 4.13 2.88 -3.44
N TRP A 365 4.42 3.51 -2.31
CA TRP A 365 5.57 3.16 -1.48
C TRP A 365 5.24 3.32 -0.01
N ARG A 366 5.35 2.20 0.71
CA ARG A 366 4.99 2.13 2.13
C ARG A 366 6.12 1.49 2.90
N THR A 367 6.58 2.16 3.94
CA THR A 367 7.59 1.62 4.87
C THR A 367 7.04 1.59 6.27
N TYR A 368 7.48 0.61 7.05
CA TYR A 368 7.11 0.48 8.45
C TYR A 368 8.38 0.49 9.27
N ARG A 369 8.57 1.55 10.05
CA ARG A 369 9.72 1.70 10.94
C ARG A 369 9.41 1.10 12.30
N GLY A 370 10.09 0.03 12.65
CA GLY A 370 9.87 -0.63 13.94
C GLY A 370 10.33 0.24 15.09
N LYS A 371 9.44 0.54 16.03
CA LYS A 371 9.79 1.23 17.29
C LYS A 371 10.35 0.24 18.31
N PHE A 372 9.86 -1.00 18.29
CA PHE A 372 10.26 -2.08 19.18
C PHE A 372 10.55 -3.36 18.39
N SER A 373 11.49 -4.19 18.87
CA SER A 373 11.86 -5.47 18.25
C SER A 373 10.98 -6.62 18.73
N TRP A 374 9.68 -6.60 18.42
CA TRP A 374 8.68 -7.54 18.97
C TRP A 374 7.87 -8.26 17.88
N TRP A 375 8.13 -7.98 16.61
CA TRP A 375 7.48 -8.68 15.50
C TRP A 375 8.14 -10.03 15.21
N GLY A 376 7.78 -10.99 16.05
CA GLY A 376 8.34 -12.34 16.04
C GLY A 376 7.50 -13.29 15.20
N ASN A 377 7.98 -14.52 15.12
CA ASN A 377 7.30 -15.64 14.47
C ASN A 377 5.81 -15.72 14.87
N GLY A 378 4.92 -15.79 13.88
CA GLY A 378 3.47 -15.89 14.05
C GLY A 378 2.75 -14.57 14.37
N GLY A 379 3.48 -13.52 14.73
CA GLY A 379 2.94 -12.17 14.83
C GLY A 379 2.71 -11.55 13.45
N TYR A 380 1.71 -10.67 13.34
CA TYR A 380 1.40 -10.02 12.07
C TYR A 380 1.16 -8.52 12.22
N LEU A 381 1.61 -7.78 11.21
CA LEU A 381 1.30 -6.38 11.00
C LEU A 381 0.12 -6.29 10.02
N THR A 382 -0.87 -5.48 10.35
CA THR A 382 -1.98 -5.14 9.47
C THR A 382 -1.93 -3.66 9.13
N ASP A 383 -1.86 -3.33 7.84
CA ASP A 383 -2.21 -2.01 7.30
C ASP A 383 -3.64 -2.09 6.78
N ASP A 384 -4.59 -1.64 7.61
CA ASP A 384 -6.02 -1.58 7.30
C ASP A 384 -6.29 -0.25 6.59
N GLY A 385 -5.95 -0.21 5.31
CA GLY A 385 -6.11 0.96 4.45
C GLY A 385 -7.53 1.54 4.43
N PRO A 386 -8.61 0.74 4.33
CA PRO A 386 -9.98 1.23 4.44
C PRO A 386 -10.24 1.98 5.75
N ARG A 387 -9.68 1.52 6.88
CA ARG A 387 -9.82 2.20 8.18
C ARG A 387 -8.74 3.25 8.44
N GLY A 388 -7.67 3.30 7.67
CA GLY A 388 -6.52 4.16 7.91
C GLY A 388 -5.75 3.80 9.18
N LEU A 389 -5.74 2.52 9.57
CA LEU A 389 -5.12 2.05 10.80
C LEU A 389 -3.96 1.09 10.49
N VAL A 390 -2.85 1.25 11.21
CA VAL A 390 -1.75 0.28 11.20
C VAL A 390 -1.55 -0.25 12.60
N TYR A 391 -1.60 -1.57 12.74
CA TYR A 391 -1.46 -2.22 14.03
C TYR A 391 -0.81 -3.60 13.90
N TRP A 392 -0.12 -4.00 14.96
CA TRP A 392 0.35 -5.35 15.15
C TRP A 392 -0.61 -6.11 16.05
N ASP A 393 -0.74 -7.40 15.79
CA ASP A 393 -1.52 -8.34 16.57
C ASP A 393 -0.88 -9.75 16.46
N ILE A 394 -1.34 -10.67 17.28
CA ILE A 394 -0.96 -12.09 17.24
C ILE A 394 -2.19 -12.93 16.92
N SER A 395 -1.98 -14.19 16.52
CA SER A 395 -3.07 -15.09 16.14
C SER A 395 -3.97 -15.50 17.30
N THR A 396 -3.63 -15.16 18.55
CA THR A 396 -4.42 -15.47 19.74
C THR A 396 -5.55 -14.44 19.93
N PRO A 397 -6.82 -14.84 19.81
CA PRO A 397 -7.95 -13.94 20.06
C PRO A 397 -7.85 -13.30 21.45
N GLY A 398 -8.04 -11.98 21.53
CA GLY A 398 -8.00 -11.23 22.79
C GLY A 398 -6.61 -10.79 23.25
N ALA A 399 -5.54 -11.10 22.52
CA ALA A 399 -4.19 -10.59 22.83
C ALA A 399 -4.06 -9.06 22.66
N GLY A 400 -4.95 -8.46 21.86
CA GLY A 400 -5.08 -7.02 21.72
C GLY A 400 -4.17 -6.44 20.64
N LYS A 401 -4.64 -5.35 20.04
CA LYS A 401 -3.88 -4.60 19.03
C LYS A 401 -2.89 -3.67 19.70
N MET A 402 -1.70 -3.54 19.13
CA MET A 402 -0.68 -2.59 19.58
C MET A 402 0.04 -1.91 18.43
N THR A 403 0.58 -0.73 18.70
CA THR A 403 1.43 0.00 17.74
C THR A 403 2.88 -0.40 17.95
N THR A 404 3.45 -1.17 17.03
CA THR A 404 4.88 -1.54 17.04
C THR A 404 5.68 -0.83 15.96
N HIS A 405 5.02 -0.34 14.91
CA HIS A 405 5.64 0.30 13.76
C HIS A 405 4.99 1.64 13.47
N THR A 406 5.78 2.57 12.95
CA THR A 406 5.26 3.80 12.34
C THR A 406 5.26 3.64 10.83
N PRO A 407 4.10 3.72 10.18
CA PRO A 407 4.04 3.75 8.72
C PRO A 407 4.58 5.09 8.19
N GLU A 408 5.34 5.04 7.11
CA GLU A 408 5.85 6.18 6.37
C GLU A 408 5.61 5.94 4.87
N GLY A 409 5.46 7.02 4.10
CA GLY A 409 5.11 6.94 2.68
C GLY A 409 3.61 6.76 2.42
N ALA A 410 3.25 6.84 1.15
CA ALA A 410 1.86 6.78 0.70
C ALA A 410 1.27 5.37 0.94
N PRO A 411 0.00 5.26 1.36
CA PRO A 411 -0.69 3.98 1.42
C PRO A 411 -0.68 3.28 0.06
N ILE A 412 -0.69 1.95 0.07
CA ILE A 412 -0.84 1.17 -1.15
C ILE A 412 -2.23 1.43 -1.74
N GLN A 413 -2.30 1.69 -3.05
CA GLN A 413 -3.56 1.85 -3.78
C GLN A 413 -3.62 0.80 -4.89
N LEU A 414 -4.50 -0.19 -4.75
CA LEU A 414 -4.70 -1.20 -5.78
C LEU A 414 -5.47 -0.61 -6.95
N LEU A 415 -4.98 -0.86 -8.16
CA LEU A 415 -5.60 -0.37 -9.38
C LEU A 415 -6.51 -1.45 -9.99
N PRO A 416 -7.79 -1.15 -10.27
CA PRO A 416 -8.69 -2.09 -10.93
C PRO A 416 -8.23 -2.47 -12.34
N GLY A 417 -8.49 -3.72 -12.74
CA GLY A 417 -8.25 -4.21 -14.10
C GLY A 417 -6.79 -4.47 -14.49
N LEU A 418 -5.82 -3.99 -13.71
CA LEU A 418 -4.39 -4.13 -14.01
C LEU A 418 -3.76 -5.30 -13.26
N ARG A 419 -2.79 -5.98 -13.91
CA ARG A 419 -1.84 -6.85 -13.20
C ARG A 419 -0.91 -5.98 -12.38
N GLN A 420 -0.65 -6.36 -11.14
CA GLN A 420 0.19 -5.58 -10.24
C GLN A 420 0.97 -6.45 -9.27
N ARG A 421 2.16 -5.99 -8.85
CA ARG A 421 3.01 -6.65 -7.86
C ARG A 421 3.28 -5.76 -6.66
N LEU A 422 3.33 -6.37 -5.48
CA LEU A 422 3.90 -5.77 -4.27
C LEU A 422 5.23 -6.45 -3.97
N TYR A 423 6.30 -5.67 -3.79
CA TYR A 423 7.66 -6.15 -3.52
C TYR A 423 8.01 -5.86 -2.08
N PHE A 424 8.62 -6.84 -1.40
CA PHE A 424 8.91 -6.80 0.02
C PHE A 424 10.41 -6.95 0.26
N LEU A 425 10.96 -6.08 1.08
CA LEU A 425 12.26 -6.31 1.71
C LEU A 425 12.16 -5.86 3.16
N HIS A 426 12.90 -6.49 4.05
CA HIS A 426 12.89 -6.11 5.44
C HIS A 426 14.25 -6.31 6.12
N SER A 427 14.43 -5.60 7.23
CA SER A 427 15.54 -5.83 8.16
C SER A 427 15.04 -6.53 9.42
N ILE A 428 15.97 -7.03 10.21
CA ILE A 428 15.71 -7.59 11.54
C ILE A 428 16.28 -6.68 12.64
N GLN A 429 16.04 -7.02 13.90
CA GLN A 429 16.46 -6.22 15.06
C GLN A 429 17.95 -5.84 15.09
N THR A 430 18.82 -6.68 14.53
CA THR A 430 20.28 -6.45 14.42
C THR A 430 20.63 -5.55 13.24
N LEU A 431 19.62 -5.04 12.52
CA LEU A 431 19.71 -4.29 11.27
C LEU A 431 20.34 -5.06 10.11
N ALA A 432 20.51 -6.38 10.24
CA ALA A 432 20.80 -7.27 9.13
C ALA A 432 19.54 -7.50 8.28
N ALA A 433 19.72 -8.06 7.07
CA ALA A 433 18.66 -8.45 6.16
C ALA A 433 18.91 -9.89 5.68
N PRO A 434 18.69 -10.92 6.54
CA PRO A 434 18.90 -12.32 6.14
C PRO A 434 17.94 -12.71 5.01
N ILE A 435 18.43 -13.43 3.99
CA ILE A 435 17.65 -13.84 2.80
C ILE A 435 16.59 -14.91 3.14
N GLU A 436 16.92 -15.81 4.07
CA GLU A 436 16.07 -16.94 4.49
C GLU A 436 14.86 -16.50 5.32
N ARG A 437 14.76 -15.20 5.65
CA ARG A 437 13.64 -14.70 6.45
C ARG A 437 12.43 -14.51 5.56
N MET A 438 11.34 -15.13 5.96
CA MET A 438 10.10 -15.18 5.19
C MET A 438 8.97 -14.39 5.84
N LEU A 439 8.12 -13.81 5.00
CA LEU A 439 6.85 -13.18 5.39
C LEU A 439 5.70 -13.87 4.65
N ASP A 440 4.57 -14.08 5.33
CA ASP A 440 3.35 -14.56 4.70
C ASP A 440 2.38 -13.39 4.50
N VAL A 441 1.99 -13.14 3.26
CA VAL A 441 1.20 -11.97 2.86
C VAL A 441 -0.21 -12.40 2.50
N SER A 442 -1.21 -11.73 3.09
CA SER A 442 -2.62 -11.87 2.73
C SER A 442 -3.23 -10.49 2.49
N LEU A 443 -4.16 -10.40 1.55
CA LEU A 443 -4.75 -9.13 1.12
C LEU A 443 -6.26 -9.23 0.97
N TRP A 444 -6.97 -8.19 1.41
CA TRP A 444 -8.38 -7.96 1.13
C TRP A 444 -8.57 -6.55 0.58
N TYR A 445 -9.64 -6.34 -0.20
CA TYR A 445 -9.99 -5.02 -0.69
C TYR A 445 -11.50 -4.84 -0.78
N ARG A 446 -11.94 -3.60 -0.94
CA ARG A 446 -13.33 -3.26 -1.30
C ARG A 446 -13.32 -2.61 -2.69
N PRO A 447 -14.06 -3.15 -3.68
CA PRO A 447 -14.17 -2.52 -4.98
C PRO A 447 -14.72 -1.09 -4.83
N ARG A 448 -14.05 -0.11 -5.42
CA ARG A 448 -14.51 1.29 -5.42
C ARG A 448 -15.16 1.65 -6.74
N ARG A 449 -16.30 2.33 -6.66
CA ARG A 449 -17.09 2.80 -7.80
C ARG A 449 -17.41 4.29 -7.70
N VAL A 450 -17.30 5.04 -8.79
CA VAL A 450 -17.78 6.44 -8.85
C VAL A 450 -19.31 6.48 -8.79
N THR A 451 -19.96 5.53 -9.47
CA THR A 451 -21.42 5.43 -9.60
C THR A 451 -21.92 4.01 -9.39
N LEU A 452 -23.20 3.88 -9.01
CA LEU A 452 -23.88 2.58 -8.84
C LEU A 452 -24.87 2.31 -9.97
#